data_AF-A0A0J5Q8B1-F1
#
_entry.id   AF-A0A0J5Q8B1-F1
#
_cell.length_a   1.000
_cell.length_b   1.000
_cell.length_c   1.000
_cell.angle_alpha   90.00
_cell.angle_beta   90.00
_cell.angle_gamma   90.00
#
_symmetry.space_group_name_H-M   'P 1'
#
loop_
_entity.id
_entity.type
_entity.pdbx_description
1 polymer ?
#
loop_
_entity_poly.entity_id
_entity_poly.type
_entity_poly.pdbx_seq_one_letter_code
_entity_poly.pdbx_strand_id
1 'polypeptide(L)'
;MQRFHSLRAGVLALATLALVSCEQGAVSPADSSGFRAQYFAARDALEAGKYDRASRTYLRLLTRAGPLEPRIRLEYAHSLLRGEKYAEAAREARILARSQNGTARAAALAVQATAEHELGLAAIDAGDRNTGRSLLQQADSAISEVLGSDPALDPLGALAGRQASIRVRLKSQD
;
A
#
# COMPACT_ATOMS: atom_id res chain seq x y z
N MET A 1 -30.06 -66.42 -45.11
CA MET A 1 -29.20 -66.28 -43.92
C MET A 1 -28.50 -64.92 -43.97
N GLN A 2 -29.01 -63.96 -43.20
CA GLN A 2 -28.52 -62.58 -43.12
C GLN A 2 -27.17 -62.53 -42.39
N ARG A 3 -26.15 -61.93 -43.01
CA ARG A 3 -24.84 -61.64 -42.40
C ARG A 3 -24.86 -60.23 -41.82
N PHE A 4 -25.09 -60.11 -40.52
CA PHE A 4 -24.93 -58.85 -39.80
C PHE A 4 -23.44 -58.59 -39.54
N HIS A 5 -22.96 -57.44 -40.01
CA HIS A 5 -21.63 -56.91 -39.71
C HIS A 5 -21.67 -56.22 -38.34
N SER A 6 -20.97 -56.79 -37.37
CA SER A 6 -20.79 -56.17 -36.05
C SER A 6 -19.62 -55.20 -36.09
N LEU A 7 -19.91 -53.92 -36.35
CA LEU A 7 -18.96 -52.82 -36.12
C LEU A 7 -18.68 -52.73 -34.62
N ARG A 8 -17.46 -53.09 -34.20
CA ARG A 8 -16.93 -52.75 -32.89
C ARG A 8 -16.63 -51.24 -32.86
N ALA A 9 -17.57 -50.45 -32.39
CA ALA A 9 -17.34 -49.04 -32.06
C ALA A 9 -16.49 -48.99 -30.77
N GLY A 10 -15.22 -48.62 -30.93
CA GLY A 10 -14.35 -48.25 -29.82
C GLY A 10 -14.85 -46.95 -29.20
N VAL A 11 -15.33 -47.02 -27.96
CA VAL A 11 -15.65 -45.84 -27.16
C VAL A 11 -14.33 -45.29 -26.63
N LEU A 12 -13.79 -44.29 -27.31
CA LEU A 12 -12.79 -43.39 -26.74
C LEU A 12 -13.49 -42.57 -25.65
N ALA A 13 -13.33 -42.99 -24.40
CA ALA A 13 -13.74 -42.19 -23.25
C ALA A 13 -12.81 -40.98 -23.13
N LEU A 14 -13.22 -39.87 -23.72
CA LEU A 14 -12.57 -38.58 -23.59
C LEU A 14 -12.82 -38.07 -22.16
N ALA A 15 -11.87 -38.27 -21.27
CA ALA A 15 -11.90 -37.75 -19.91
C ALA A 15 -11.76 -36.22 -19.95
N THR A 16 -12.89 -35.51 -19.95
CA THR A 16 -12.91 -34.07 -19.69
C THR A 16 -12.61 -33.84 -18.21
N LEU A 17 -11.35 -33.50 -17.90
CA LEU A 17 -11.00 -32.92 -16.61
C LEU A 17 -11.74 -31.58 -16.48
N ALA A 18 -12.85 -31.59 -15.75
CA ALA A 18 -13.45 -30.39 -15.22
C ALA A 18 -12.52 -29.86 -14.10
N LEU A 19 -11.59 -28.98 -14.47
CA LEU A 19 -10.90 -28.14 -13.51
C LEU A 19 -11.94 -27.19 -12.90
N VAL A 20 -12.47 -27.59 -11.74
CA VAL A 20 -13.14 -26.68 -10.80
C VAL A 20 -12.12 -25.59 -10.47
N SER A 21 -12.24 -24.45 -11.15
CA SER A 21 -11.55 -23.24 -10.72
C SER A 21 -12.14 -22.85 -9.38
N CYS A 22 -11.27 -22.72 -8.38
CA CYS A 22 -11.55 -21.95 -7.18
C CYS A 22 -12.19 -20.63 -7.61
N GLU A 23 -13.31 -20.28 -6.99
CA GLU A 23 -14.00 -19.00 -7.07
C GLU A 23 -13.00 -17.86 -6.92
N GLN A 24 -12.40 -17.44 -8.03
CA GLN A 24 -11.61 -16.24 -8.13
C GLN A 24 -12.55 -15.24 -8.77
N GLY A 25 -13.15 -14.38 -7.95
CA GLY A 25 -14.10 -13.35 -8.36
C GLY A 25 -13.71 -12.76 -9.71
N ALA A 26 -14.47 -13.13 -10.75
CA ALA A 26 -14.18 -12.78 -12.13
C ALA A 26 -14.42 -11.29 -12.31
N VAL A 27 -13.36 -10.49 -12.17
CA VAL A 27 -13.36 -9.10 -12.59
C VAL A 27 -13.46 -9.10 -14.12
N SER A 28 -14.50 -8.49 -14.66
CA SER A 28 -14.74 -8.50 -16.10
C SER A 28 -13.54 -7.88 -16.86
N PRO A 29 -13.14 -8.42 -18.03
CA PRO A 29 -12.00 -7.92 -18.80
C PRO A 29 -12.09 -6.42 -19.16
N ALA A 30 -13.31 -5.89 -19.28
CA ALA A 30 -13.55 -4.46 -19.48
C ALA A 30 -13.15 -3.62 -18.25
N ASP A 31 -13.45 -4.09 -17.03
CA ASP A 31 -13.15 -3.39 -15.78
C ASP A 31 -11.65 -3.44 -15.44
N SER A 32 -10.95 -4.51 -15.82
CA SER A 32 -9.51 -4.66 -15.60
C SER A 32 -8.70 -3.71 -16.49
N SER A 33 -9.13 -3.48 -17.74
CA SER A 33 -8.51 -2.50 -18.64
C SER A 33 -8.62 -1.06 -18.08
N GLY A 34 -9.80 -0.70 -17.56
CA GLY A 34 -10.05 0.61 -16.95
C GLY A 34 -9.38 0.81 -15.59
N PHE A 35 -9.19 -0.25 -14.80
CA PHE A 35 -8.40 -0.20 -13.57
C PHE A 35 -6.92 0.05 -13.87
N ARG A 36 -6.33 -0.74 -14.78
CA ARG A 36 -4.92 -0.63 -15.17
C ARG A 36 -4.60 0.75 -15.74
N ALA A 37 -5.43 1.27 -16.64
CA ALA A 37 -5.24 2.60 -17.22
C ALA A 37 -5.26 3.71 -16.15
N GLN A 38 -6.20 3.65 -15.21
CA GLN A 38 -6.28 4.63 -14.11
C GLN A 38 -5.11 4.51 -13.13
N TYR A 39 -4.63 3.29 -12.85
CA TYR A 39 -3.45 3.07 -12.02
C TYR A 39 -2.21 3.75 -12.62
N PHE A 40 -1.93 3.53 -13.91
CA PHE A 40 -0.79 4.17 -14.57
C PHE A 40 -0.97 5.69 -14.65
N ALA A 41 -2.17 6.19 -14.94
CA ALA A 41 -2.43 7.62 -14.93
C ALA A 41 -2.22 8.26 -13.53
N ALA A 42 -2.53 7.54 -12.45
CA ALA A 42 -2.25 7.99 -11.09
C ALA A 42 -0.75 8.02 -10.80
N ARG A 43 -0.03 6.99 -11.25
CA ARG A 43 1.42 6.87 -11.08
C ARG A 43 2.18 7.94 -11.87
N ASP A 44 1.83 8.15 -13.13
CA ASP A 44 2.41 9.22 -13.96
C ASP A 44 2.15 10.60 -13.34
N ALA A 45 0.96 10.82 -12.78
CA ALA A 45 0.65 12.05 -12.07
C ALA A 45 1.52 12.22 -10.81
N LEU A 46 1.73 11.16 -10.04
CA LEU A 46 2.59 11.17 -8.84
C LEU A 46 4.06 11.48 -9.21
N GLU A 47 4.59 10.79 -10.22
CA GLU A 47 5.96 10.98 -10.72
C GLU A 47 6.16 12.39 -11.31
N ALA A 48 5.12 12.96 -11.93
CA ALA A 48 5.12 14.32 -12.45
C ALA A 48 4.82 15.41 -11.39
N GLY A 49 4.77 15.08 -10.10
CA GLY A 49 4.51 16.03 -9.02
C GLY A 49 3.06 16.53 -8.90
N LYS A 50 2.12 15.94 -9.66
CA LYS A 50 0.69 16.28 -9.64
C LYS A 50 -0.03 15.51 -8.53
N TYR A 51 0.42 15.71 -7.29
CA TYR A 51 0.02 14.91 -6.13
C TYR A 51 -1.49 14.89 -5.89
N ASP A 52 -2.16 16.04 -5.98
CA ASP A 52 -3.61 16.13 -5.87
C ASP A 52 -4.37 15.27 -6.88
N ARG A 53 -3.87 15.24 -8.14
CA ARG A 53 -4.45 14.41 -9.19
C ARG A 53 -4.21 12.93 -8.91
N ALA A 54 -3.00 12.58 -8.46
CA ALA A 54 -2.64 11.22 -8.07
C ALA A 54 -3.54 10.73 -6.92
N SER A 55 -3.61 11.48 -5.82
CA SER A 55 -4.41 11.13 -4.64
C SER A 55 -5.88 10.93 -4.96
N ARG A 56 -6.50 11.85 -5.74
CA ARG A 56 -7.89 11.68 -6.17
C ARG A 56 -8.10 10.42 -7.01
N THR A 57 -7.11 10.05 -7.83
CA THR A 57 -7.21 8.87 -8.71
C THR A 57 -7.01 7.59 -7.92
N TYR A 58 -6.03 7.51 -7.02
CA TYR A 58 -5.88 6.38 -6.11
C TYR A 58 -7.09 6.20 -5.20
N LEU A 59 -7.67 7.28 -4.68
CA LEU A 59 -8.89 7.21 -3.87
C LEU A 59 -10.06 6.59 -4.63
N ARG A 60 -10.23 6.91 -5.93
CA ARG A 60 -11.24 6.24 -6.78
C ARG A 60 -10.89 4.79 -7.09
N LEU A 61 -9.61 4.44 -7.20
CA LEU A 61 -9.19 3.06 -7.39
C LEU A 61 -9.48 2.21 -6.16
N LEU A 62 -9.32 2.76 -4.95
CA LEU A 62 -9.58 2.06 -3.69
C LEU A 62 -10.99 1.46 -3.61
N THR A 63 -12.01 2.14 -4.14
CA THR A 63 -13.41 1.68 -4.07
C THR A 63 -13.67 0.40 -4.86
N ARG A 64 -12.73 0.00 -5.72
CA ARG A 64 -12.83 -1.17 -6.60
C ARG A 64 -11.53 -1.97 -6.70
N ALA A 65 -10.62 -1.80 -5.74
CA ALA A 65 -9.31 -2.42 -5.77
C ALA A 65 -9.33 -3.92 -5.47
N GLY A 66 -10.37 -4.40 -4.77
CA GLY A 66 -10.51 -5.81 -4.41
C GLY A 66 -9.24 -6.32 -3.70
N PRO A 67 -8.64 -7.44 -4.12
CA PRO A 67 -7.40 -7.95 -3.54
C PRO A 67 -6.19 -7.00 -3.62
N LEU A 68 -6.21 -6.02 -4.53
CA LEU A 68 -5.13 -5.04 -4.68
C LEU A 68 -5.24 -3.88 -3.68
N GLU A 69 -6.29 -3.84 -2.86
CA GLU A 69 -6.56 -2.75 -1.92
C GLU A 69 -5.35 -2.37 -1.06
N PRO A 70 -4.59 -3.29 -0.43
CA PRO A 70 -3.45 -2.91 0.41
C PRO A 70 -2.38 -2.15 -0.38
N ARG A 71 -2.11 -2.57 -1.62
CA ARG A 71 -1.15 -1.90 -2.51
C ARG A 71 -1.65 -0.51 -2.89
N ILE A 72 -2.91 -0.39 -3.32
CA ILE A 72 -3.47 0.90 -3.72
C ILE A 72 -3.56 1.86 -2.54
N ARG A 73 -3.84 1.38 -1.32
CA ARG A 73 -3.85 2.21 -0.11
C ARG A 73 -2.46 2.74 0.21
N LEU A 74 -1.41 1.93 0.04
CA LEU A 74 -0.04 2.38 0.23
C LEU A 74 0.32 3.51 -0.74
N GLU A 75 0.02 3.35 -2.02
CA GLU A 75 0.26 4.37 -3.05
C GLU A 75 -0.58 5.64 -2.80
N TYR A 76 -1.83 5.47 -2.34
CA TYR A 76 -2.67 6.59 -1.92
C TYR A 76 -2.03 7.36 -0.75
N ALA A 77 -1.66 6.68 0.33
CA ALA A 77 -0.99 7.28 1.48
C ALA A 77 0.33 7.97 1.08
N HIS A 78 1.12 7.36 0.19
CA HIS A 78 2.34 7.96 -0.32
C HIS A 78 2.05 9.22 -1.16
N SER A 79 1.03 9.22 -2.01
CA SER A 79 0.64 10.41 -2.77
C SER A 79 0.18 11.56 -1.87
N LEU A 80 -0.52 11.26 -0.77
CA LEU A 80 -0.91 12.25 0.23
C LEU A 80 0.31 12.83 0.94
N LEU A 81 1.27 11.97 1.33
CA LEU A 81 2.52 12.39 1.94
C LEU A 81 3.30 13.35 1.04
N ARG A 82 3.42 13.01 -0.25
CA ARG A 82 4.12 13.84 -1.24
C ARG A 82 3.41 15.15 -1.52
N GLY A 83 2.09 15.19 -1.37
CA GLY A 83 1.27 16.40 -1.43
C GLY A 83 1.10 17.12 -0.09
N GLU A 84 1.96 16.84 0.91
CA GLU A 84 1.97 17.49 2.23
C GLU A 84 0.69 17.33 3.07
N LYS A 85 -0.18 16.38 2.71
CA LYS A 85 -1.40 16.04 3.44
C LYS A 85 -1.08 15.07 4.57
N TYR A 86 -0.21 15.50 5.48
CA TYR A 86 0.42 14.62 6.46
C TYR A 86 -0.58 13.91 7.38
N ALA A 87 -1.63 14.61 7.84
CA ALA A 87 -2.65 14.02 8.70
C ALA A 87 -3.40 12.87 8.01
N GLU A 88 -3.71 13.02 6.72
CA GLU A 88 -4.37 12.00 5.93
C GLU A 88 -3.42 10.85 5.62
N ALA A 89 -2.18 11.16 5.21
CA ALA A 89 -1.16 10.17 4.94
C ALA A 89 -0.89 9.26 6.16
N ALA A 90 -0.70 9.86 7.35
CA ALA A 90 -0.49 9.14 8.60
C ALA A 90 -1.66 8.22 8.94
N ARG A 91 -2.91 8.71 8.76
CA ARG A 91 -4.12 7.92 9.03
C ARG A 91 -4.22 6.69 8.11
N GLU A 92 -4.09 6.89 6.80
CA GLU A 92 -4.20 5.79 5.82
C GLU A 92 -3.08 4.76 6.00
N ALA A 93 -1.85 5.24 6.22
CA ALA A 93 -0.70 4.39 6.47
C ALA A 93 -0.85 3.58 7.76
N ARG A 94 -1.38 4.17 8.84
CA ARG A 94 -1.63 3.47 10.11
C ARG A 94 -2.70 2.39 9.98
N ILE A 95 -3.78 2.66 9.22
CA ILE A 95 -4.81 1.65 8.90
C ILE A 95 -4.14 0.48 8.18
N LEU A 96 -3.33 0.77 7.15
CA LEU A 96 -2.65 -0.26 6.38
C LEU A 96 -1.68 -1.07 7.25
N ALA A 97 -0.81 -0.42 8.02
CA ALA A 97 0.18 -1.06 8.88
C ALA A 97 -0.47 -2.04 9.88
N ARG A 98 -1.62 -1.69 10.45
CA ARG A 98 -2.38 -2.57 11.37
C ARG A 98 -2.95 -3.82 10.71
N SER A 99 -3.19 -3.78 9.39
CA SER A 99 -3.80 -4.89 8.64
C SER A 99 -2.79 -5.78 7.92
N GLN A 100 -1.54 -5.32 7.78
CA GLN A 100 -0.50 -5.99 7.01
C GLN A 100 0.61 -6.55 7.91
N ASN A 101 1.45 -7.40 7.32
CA ASN A 101 2.66 -7.95 7.96
C ASN A 101 3.85 -7.85 7.00
N GLY A 102 5.06 -8.12 7.50
CA GLY A 102 6.31 -8.12 6.72
C GLY A 102 6.55 -6.79 6.00
N THR A 103 7.13 -6.86 4.79
CA THR A 103 7.49 -5.68 3.98
C THR A 103 6.32 -4.73 3.71
N ALA A 104 5.09 -5.24 3.53
CA ALA A 104 3.93 -4.38 3.30
C ALA A 104 3.61 -3.51 4.54
N ARG A 105 3.74 -4.08 5.74
CA ARG A 105 3.62 -3.35 7.00
C ARG A 105 4.77 -2.36 7.17
N ALA A 106 6.00 -2.78 6.93
CA ALA A 106 7.17 -1.91 7.06
C ALA A 106 7.10 -0.70 6.11
N ALA A 107 6.66 -0.90 4.86
CA ALA A 107 6.44 0.20 3.91
C ALA A 107 5.35 1.18 4.39
N ALA A 108 4.25 0.66 4.96
CA ALA A 108 3.21 1.50 5.55
C ALA A 108 3.72 2.29 6.76
N LEU A 109 4.51 1.66 7.64
CA LEU A 109 5.12 2.32 8.79
C LEU A 109 6.12 3.41 8.38
N ALA A 110 6.87 3.23 7.29
CA ALA A 110 7.77 4.25 6.76
C ALA A 110 7.00 5.52 6.33
N VAL A 111 5.85 5.35 5.64
CA VAL A 111 4.97 6.47 5.26
C VAL A 111 4.35 7.11 6.51
N GLN A 112 3.84 6.31 7.44
CA GLN A 112 3.27 6.77 8.70
C GLN A 112 4.27 7.63 9.48
N ALA A 113 5.47 7.11 9.72
CA ALA A 113 6.48 7.79 10.51
C ALA A 113 6.96 9.10 9.87
N THR A 114 7.09 9.10 8.54
CA THR A 114 7.45 10.32 7.81
C THR A 114 6.39 11.40 8.00
N ALA A 115 5.10 11.05 7.84
CA ALA A 115 4.00 11.98 8.02
C ALA A 115 3.86 12.46 9.48
N GLU A 116 4.00 11.57 10.45
CA GLU A 116 3.96 11.91 11.88
C GLU A 116 5.13 12.81 12.29
N HIS A 117 6.32 12.62 11.72
CA HIS A 117 7.44 13.54 11.94
C HIS A 117 7.07 14.96 11.51
N GLU A 118 6.56 15.14 10.28
CA GLU A 118 6.20 16.47 9.77
C GLU A 118 5.08 17.12 10.60
N LEU A 119 4.06 16.34 11.00
CA LEU A 119 3.01 16.84 11.91
C LEU A 119 3.57 17.24 13.27
N GLY A 120 4.52 16.46 13.80
CA GLY A 120 5.19 16.75 15.06
C GLY A 120 5.97 18.05 14.99
N LEU A 121 6.70 18.29 13.90
CA LEU A 121 7.40 19.55 13.65
C LEU A 121 6.41 20.73 13.60
N ALA A 122 5.34 20.61 12.81
CA ALA A 122 4.32 21.64 12.68
C ALA A 122 3.63 21.98 14.01
N ALA A 123 3.31 20.97 14.83
CA ALA A 123 2.70 21.19 16.15
C ALA A 123 3.63 21.97 17.08
N ILE A 124 4.93 21.65 17.07
CA ILE A 124 5.94 22.35 17.88
C ILE A 124 6.08 23.80 17.45
N ASP A 125 6.11 24.04 16.14
CA ASP A 125 6.23 25.37 15.56
C ASP A 125 4.96 26.22 15.86
N ALA A 126 3.80 25.58 16.00
CA ALA A 126 2.55 26.19 16.47
C ALA A 126 2.47 26.35 18.00
N GLY A 127 3.50 25.94 18.75
CA GLY A 127 3.55 26.03 20.21
C GLY A 127 2.89 24.86 20.96
N ASP A 128 2.28 23.90 20.28
CA ASP A 128 1.71 22.70 20.88
C ASP A 128 2.79 21.61 21.06
N ARG A 129 3.61 21.81 22.10
CA ARG A 129 4.72 20.90 22.42
C ARG A 129 4.26 19.50 22.81
N ASN A 130 3.08 19.36 23.42
CA ASN A 130 2.58 18.06 23.88
C ASN A 130 2.19 17.18 22.69
N THR A 131 1.40 17.73 21.76
CA THR A 131 1.05 17.04 20.52
C THR A 131 2.30 16.76 19.70
N GLY A 132 3.19 17.76 19.59
CA GLY A 132 4.48 17.61 18.95
C GLY A 132 5.29 16.43 19.45
N ARG A 133 5.52 16.36 20.77
CA ARG A 133 6.25 15.26 21.42
C ARG A 133 5.60 13.91 21.17
N SER A 134 4.28 13.81 21.30
CA SER A 134 3.55 12.57 21.07
C SER A 134 3.71 12.06 19.63
N LEU A 135 3.64 12.95 18.63
CA LEU A 135 3.82 12.59 17.23
C LEU A 135 5.26 12.18 16.92
N LEU A 136 6.25 12.87 17.49
CA LEU A 136 7.65 12.50 17.37
C LEU A 136 7.95 11.12 17.97
N GLN A 137 7.36 10.78 19.12
CA GLN A 137 7.50 9.45 19.73
C GLN A 137 6.88 8.34 18.87
N GLN A 138 5.72 8.61 18.25
CA GLN A 138 5.09 7.66 17.32
C GLN A 138 5.98 7.43 16.09
N ALA A 139 6.52 8.51 15.50
CA ALA A 139 7.44 8.41 14.37
C ALA A 139 8.72 7.63 14.72
N ASP A 140 9.34 7.88 15.89
CA ASP A 140 10.52 7.14 16.35
C ASP A 140 10.26 5.64 16.50
N SER A 141 9.10 5.29 17.07
CA SER A 141 8.69 3.90 17.27
C SER A 141 8.45 3.18 15.94
N ALA A 142 7.74 3.83 15.01
CA ALA A 142 7.47 3.28 13.69
C ALA A 142 8.76 3.10 12.87
N ILE A 143 9.71 4.05 12.91
CA ILE A 143 11.01 3.88 12.25
C ILE A 143 11.81 2.74 12.90
N SER A 144 11.80 2.63 14.22
CA SER A 144 12.49 1.53 14.92
C SER A 144 11.99 0.18 14.45
N GLU A 145 10.67 0.04 14.26
CA GLU A 145 10.08 -1.19 13.74
C GLU A 145 10.49 -1.45 12.29
N VAL A 146 10.49 -0.44 11.40
CA VAL A 146 10.94 -0.59 10.00
C VAL A 146 12.40 -1.05 9.95
N LEU A 147 13.30 -0.35 10.63
CA LEU A 147 14.73 -0.66 10.59
C LEU A 147 15.07 -2.01 11.23
N GLY A 148 14.26 -2.46 12.21
CA GLY A 148 14.43 -3.77 12.84
C GLY A 148 13.86 -4.93 12.01
N SER A 149 12.79 -4.71 11.24
CA SER A 149 12.07 -5.78 10.53
C SER A 149 12.37 -5.87 9.03
N ASP A 150 12.70 -4.75 8.38
CA ASP A 150 13.00 -4.68 6.94
C ASP A 150 14.03 -3.58 6.64
N PRO A 151 15.30 -3.77 7.05
CA PRO A 151 16.35 -2.76 6.86
C PRO A 151 16.64 -2.45 5.38
N ALA A 152 16.25 -3.33 4.46
CA ALA A 152 16.39 -3.11 3.03
C ALA A 152 15.51 -1.95 2.51
N LEU A 153 14.51 -1.51 3.29
CA LEU A 153 13.71 -0.33 2.98
C LEU A 153 14.43 1.00 3.26
N ASP A 154 15.61 0.99 3.88
CA ASP A 154 16.42 2.21 4.10
C ASP A 154 17.85 2.11 3.54
N PRO A 155 18.03 1.83 2.24
CA PRO A 155 19.35 1.57 1.66
C PRO A 155 20.28 2.80 1.70
N LEU A 156 19.70 4.00 1.82
CA LEU A 156 20.44 5.27 1.86
C LEU A 156 20.48 5.91 3.27
N GLY A 157 19.91 5.25 4.29
CA GLY A 157 19.92 5.75 5.67
C GLY A 157 19.01 6.96 5.92
N ALA A 158 18.03 7.21 5.07
CA ALA A 158 17.10 8.33 5.20
C ALA A 158 16.16 8.18 6.41
N LEU A 159 15.65 6.97 6.67
CA LEU A 159 14.83 6.70 7.86
C LEU A 159 15.69 6.73 9.13
N ALA A 160 16.88 6.13 9.10
CA ALA A 160 17.82 6.18 10.21
C ALA A 160 18.23 7.63 10.56
N GLY A 161 18.55 8.44 9.56
CA GLY A 161 18.85 9.86 9.74
C GLY A 161 17.67 10.65 10.32
N ARG A 162 16.45 10.39 9.82
CA ARG A 162 15.21 10.98 10.37
C ARG A 162 15.02 10.59 11.84
N GLN A 163 15.23 9.33 12.19
CA GLN A 163 15.12 8.85 13.56
C GLN A 163 16.11 9.54 14.49
N ALA A 164 17.36 9.70 14.06
CA ALA A 164 18.37 10.43 14.84
C ALA A 164 17.93 11.88 15.11
N SER A 165 17.42 12.58 14.09
CA SER A 165 16.87 13.94 14.22
C SER A 165 15.70 14.00 15.22
N ILE A 166 14.75 13.06 15.12
CA ILE A 166 13.62 12.95 16.04
C ILE A 166 14.09 12.80 17.48
N ARG A 167 15.04 11.88 17.72
CA ARG A 167 15.58 11.60 19.07
C ARG A 167 16.30 12.80 19.67
N VAL A 168 17.04 13.56 18.87
CA VAL A 168 17.66 14.82 19.32
C VAL A 168 16.58 15.81 19.74
N ARG A 169 15.53 15.97 18.92
CA ARG A 169 14.44 16.91 19.21
C ARG A 169 13.67 16.52 20.47
N LEU A 170 13.35 15.24 20.65
CA LEU A 170 12.67 14.74 21.86
C LEU A 170 13.46 15.05 23.14
N LYS A 171 14.79 14.90 23.13
CA LYS A 171 15.65 15.25 24.28
C LYS A 171 15.64 16.75 24.59
N SER A 172 15.45 17.61 23.58
CA SER A 172 15.38 19.07 23.78
C SER A 172 14.02 19.55 24.30
N GLN A 173 13.04 18.65 24.42
CA GLN A 173 11.70 18.93 24.91
C GLN A 173 11.47 18.44 26.35
N ASP A 174 12.47 17.83 26.96
CA ASP A 174 12.52 17.53 28.40
C ASP A 174 12.90 18.79 29.18
#